data_AF-A0A497SX13-F1
#
_entry.id   AF-A0A497SX13-F1
#
_cell.length_a   1.000
_cell.length_b   1.000
_cell.length_c   1.000
_cell.angle_alpha   90.00
_cell.angle_beta   90.00
_cell.angle_gamma   90.00
#
_symmetry.space_group_name_H-M   'P 1'
#
loop_
_entity.id
_entity.type
_entity.pdbx_description
1 polymer ?
#
loop_
_entity_poly.entity_id
_entity_poly.type
_entity_poly.pdbx_seq_one_letter_code
_entity_poly.pdbx_strand_id
1 'polypeptide(L)'
;MLGIKLKTKLGKWSVGLIIAMFILFFMGSSFVDLFYKSVPSGRTILEDIVRRPGVSLVMLAGFSCGIIGFITGIIAIFKKKEHSILVYISTAIGALLILFLVGELLFPH
;
A
#
# COMPACT_ATOMS: atom_id res chain seq x y z
N MET A 1 26.39 -5.15 9.24
CA MET A 1 25.69 -6.45 9.40
C MET A 1 24.19 -6.19 9.30
N LEU A 2 23.58 -6.54 8.16
CA LEU A 2 22.13 -6.44 7.95
C LEU A 2 21.44 -7.55 8.75
N GLY A 3 20.54 -7.19 9.67
CA GLY A 3 19.86 -8.14 10.56
C GLY A 3 18.39 -8.35 10.19
N ILE A 4 17.87 -9.56 10.38
CA ILE A 4 16.43 -9.85 10.15
C ILE A 4 15.56 -9.29 11.29
N LYS A 5 16.14 -9.07 12.47
CA LYS A 5 15.40 -8.67 13.68
C LYS A 5 14.95 -7.20 13.63
N LEU A 6 13.65 -6.99 13.69
CA LEU A 6 13.01 -5.68 13.89
C LEU A 6 13.29 -5.17 15.30
N LYS A 7 14.05 -4.08 15.41
CA LYS A 7 14.45 -3.48 16.68
C LYS A 7 13.57 -2.29 17.06
N THR A 8 13.06 -1.53 16.08
CA THR A 8 12.32 -0.30 16.38
C THR A 8 10.81 -0.49 16.23
N LYS A 9 10.03 0.28 16.99
CA LYS A 9 8.56 0.31 16.83
C LYS A 9 8.17 0.78 15.42
N LEU A 10 8.89 1.75 14.85
CA LEU A 10 8.60 2.29 13.51
C LEU A 10 8.87 1.27 12.40
N GLY A 11 9.96 0.51 12.48
CA GLY A 11 10.23 -0.57 11.52
C GLY A 11 9.13 -1.64 11.51
N LYS A 12 8.61 -2.00 12.70
CA LYS A 12 7.47 -2.93 12.81
C LYS A 12 6.20 -2.38 12.16
N TRP A 13 5.92 -1.09 12.37
CA TRP A 13 4.78 -0.43 11.72
C TRP A 13 4.94 -0.35 10.20
N SER A 14 6.13 -0.03 9.68
CA SER A 14 6.38 -0.01 8.23
C SER A 14 6.12 -1.38 7.60
N VAL A 15 6.69 -2.44 8.18
CA VAL A 15 6.49 -3.81 7.69
C VAL A 15 5.02 -4.22 7.80
N GLY A 16 4.38 -3.94 8.94
CA GLY A 16 2.96 -4.22 9.16
C GLY A 16 2.05 -3.50 8.17
N LEU A 17 2.33 -2.23 7.85
CA LEU A 17 1.56 -1.44 6.90
C LEU A 17 1.71 -1.94 5.47
N ILE A 18 2.91 -2.36 5.06
CA ILE A 18 3.13 -2.95 3.75
C ILE A 18 2.44 -4.32 3.63
N ILE A 19 2.48 -5.14 4.68
CA ILE A 19 1.73 -6.40 4.70
C ILE A 19 0.21 -6.12 4.63
N ALA A 20 -0.28 -5.14 5.41
CA ALA A 20 -1.68 -4.74 5.40
C ALA A 20 -2.12 -4.25 4.02
N MET A 21 -1.27 -3.50 3.30
CA MET A 21 -1.53 -3.09 1.91
C MET A 21 -1.81 -4.30 1.01
N PHE A 22 -0.96 -5.33 1.01
CA PHE A 22 -1.18 -6.52 0.19
C PHE A 22 -2.47 -7.25 0.56
N ILE A 23 -2.77 -7.36 1.86
CA ILE A 23 -4.00 -7.97 2.35
C ILE A 23 -5.23 -7.17 1.88
N LEU A 24 -5.20 -5.84 2.00
CA LEU A 24 -6.28 -4.96 1.57
C LEU A 24 -6.49 -5.03 0.05
N PHE A 25 -5.43 -5.09 -0.74
CA PHE A 25 -5.54 -5.26 -2.19
C PHE A 25 -6.16 -6.61 -2.57
N PHE A 26 -5.69 -7.69 -1.94
CA PHE A 26 -6.24 -9.02 -2.18
C PHE A 26 -7.72 -9.12 -1.76
N MET A 27 -8.05 -8.51 -0.63
CA MET A 27 -9.42 -8.47 -0.11
C MET A 27 -10.33 -7.60 -0.97
N GLY A 28 -9.83 -6.45 -1.46
CA GLY A 28 -10.54 -5.58 -2.41
C GLY A 28 -10.87 -6.32 -3.72
N SER A 29 -9.89 -7.00 -4.33
CA SER A 29 -10.11 -7.81 -5.53
C SER A 29 -11.12 -8.93 -5.29
N SER A 30 -11.02 -9.64 -4.17
CA SER A 30 -11.97 -10.70 -3.80
C SER A 30 -13.38 -10.15 -3.57
N PHE A 31 -13.53 -8.94 -3.03
CA PHE A 31 -14.81 -8.26 -2.87
C PHE A 31 -15.45 -7.88 -4.21
N VAL A 32 -14.63 -7.47 -5.20
CA VAL A 32 -15.12 -7.19 -6.56
C VAL A 32 -15.74 -8.45 -7.16
N ASP A 33 -15.05 -9.58 -7.09
CA ASP A 33 -15.53 -10.85 -7.63
C ASP A 33 -16.78 -11.36 -6.92
N LEU A 34 -16.90 -11.16 -5.61
CA LEU A 34 -17.99 -11.71 -4.81
C LEU A 34 -19.26 -10.85 -4.85
N PHE A 35 -19.15 -9.52 -4.85
CA PHE A 35 -20.30 -8.62 -4.70
C PHE A 35 -20.53 -7.68 -5.90
N TYR A 36 -19.50 -7.40 -6.70
CA TYR A 36 -19.57 -6.35 -7.74
C TYR A 36 -19.27 -6.86 -9.15
N LYS A 37 -19.24 -8.18 -9.35
CA LYS A 37 -18.98 -8.82 -10.65
C LYS A 37 -19.87 -8.29 -11.79
N SER A 38 -21.11 -7.92 -11.46
CA SER A 38 -22.10 -7.41 -12.42
C SER A 38 -22.18 -5.89 -12.52
N VAL A 39 -21.50 -5.15 -11.63
CA VAL A 39 -21.55 -3.67 -11.61
C VAL A 39 -20.32 -3.17 -12.36
N PRO A 40 -20.40 -2.51 -13.53
CA PRO A 40 -19.22 -2.02 -14.23
C PRO A 40 -18.44 -0.96 -13.41
N SER A 41 -17.11 -0.92 -13.59
CA SER A 41 -16.24 0.11 -13.00
C SER A 41 -16.69 1.51 -13.42
N GLY A 42 -16.56 2.48 -12.51
CA GLY A 42 -16.81 3.89 -12.81
C GLY A 42 -15.79 4.41 -13.83
N ARG A 43 -16.17 5.42 -14.63
CA ARG A 43 -15.21 6.11 -15.52
C ARG A 43 -14.31 7.07 -14.73
N THR A 44 -14.69 7.38 -13.50
CA THR A 44 -13.94 8.23 -12.58
C THR A 44 -13.89 7.60 -11.20
N ILE A 45 -12.90 7.98 -10.39
CA ILE A 45 -12.73 7.50 -9.01
C ILE A 45 -13.99 7.78 -8.17
N LEU A 46 -14.63 8.94 -8.36
CA LEU A 46 -15.86 9.31 -7.67
C LEU A 46 -17.04 8.42 -8.08
N GLU A 47 -17.19 8.13 -9.38
CA GLU A 47 -18.22 7.19 -9.84
C GLU A 47 -17.97 5.78 -9.30
N ASP A 48 -16.72 5.35 -9.21
CA ASP A 48 -16.36 4.03 -8.67
C ASP A 48 -16.66 3.96 -7.17
N ILE A 49 -16.37 5.03 -6.40
CA ILE A 49 -16.74 5.13 -4.99
C ILE A 49 -18.26 5.07 -4.80
N VAL A 50 -19.06 5.71 -5.64
CA VAL A 50 -20.53 5.69 -5.51
C VAL A 50 -21.10 4.33 -5.89
N ARG A 51 -20.56 3.68 -6.94
CA ARG A 51 -21.07 2.39 -7.43
C ARG A 51 -20.57 1.18 -6.64
N ARG A 52 -19.33 1.25 -6.14
CA ARG A 52 -18.61 0.15 -5.47
C ARG A 52 -17.88 0.65 -4.22
N PRO A 53 -18.56 1.34 -3.27
CA PRO A 53 -17.91 2.02 -2.15
C PRO A 53 -17.04 1.10 -1.31
N GLY A 54 -17.46 -0.15 -1.10
CA GLY A 54 -16.69 -1.13 -0.33
C GLY A 54 -15.33 -1.43 -0.96
N VAL A 55 -15.24 -1.49 -2.29
CA VAL A 55 -13.98 -1.80 -2.99
C VAL A 55 -13.11 -0.56 -3.08
N SER A 56 -13.66 0.57 -3.53
CA SER A 56 -12.87 1.78 -3.78
C SER A 56 -12.27 2.31 -2.48
N LEU A 57 -13.00 2.24 -1.35
CA LEU A 57 -12.48 2.61 -0.03
C LEU A 57 -11.37 1.68 0.45
N VAL A 58 -11.51 0.36 0.23
CA VAL A 58 -10.49 -0.62 0.61
C VAL A 58 -9.21 -0.46 -0.23
N MET A 59 -9.33 -0.20 -1.53
CA MET A 59 -8.19 0.08 -2.40
C MET A 59 -7.50 1.40 -2.01
N LEU A 60 -8.26 2.47 -1.76
CA LEU A 60 -7.70 3.74 -1.27
C LEU A 60 -7.00 3.58 0.08
N ALA A 61 -7.56 2.79 0.99
CA ALA A 61 -6.91 2.45 2.25
C ALA A 61 -5.59 1.68 2.03
N GLY A 62 -5.57 0.72 1.09
CA GLY A 62 -4.36 0.00 0.71
C GLY A 62 -3.25 0.92 0.18
N PHE A 63 -3.59 1.86 -0.72
CA PHE A 63 -2.64 2.87 -1.20
C PHE A 63 -2.12 3.76 -0.06
N SER A 64 -3.02 4.19 0.83
CA SER A 64 -2.66 4.99 2.00
C SER A 64 -1.69 4.23 2.92
N CYS A 65 -1.94 2.95 3.17
CA CYS A 65 -1.04 2.08 3.93
C CYS A 65 0.32 1.95 3.25
N GLY A 66 0.37 1.81 1.92
CA GLY A 66 1.61 1.77 1.15
C GLY A 66 2.46 3.03 1.31
N ILE A 67 1.83 4.21 1.18
CA ILE A 67 2.50 5.52 1.31
C ILE A 67 2.99 5.74 2.75
N ILE A 68 2.16 5.46 3.75
CA ILE A 68 2.56 5.59 5.16
C ILE A 68 3.65 4.57 5.51
N GLY A 69 3.56 3.34 4.98
CA GLY A 69 4.56 2.29 5.12
C GLY A 69 5.93 2.71 4.55
N PHE A 70 5.94 3.38 3.41
CA PHE A 70 7.14 3.97 2.81
C PHE A 70 7.75 5.07 3.69
N ILE A 71 6.95 6.05 4.10
CA ILE A 71 7.40 7.18 4.92
C ILE A 71 7.96 6.68 6.25
N THR A 72 7.23 5.79 6.93
CA THR A 72 7.68 5.19 8.20
C THR A 72 8.93 4.33 8.03
N GLY A 73 9.07 3.64 6.89
CA GLY A 73 10.26 2.86 6.52
C GLY A 73 11.50 3.73 6.34
N ILE A 74 11.39 4.83 5.58
CA ILE A 74 12.46 5.83 5.43
C ILE A 74 12.87 6.40 6.77
N ILE A 75 11.89 6.80 7.60
CA ILE A 75 12.18 7.35 8.93
C ILE A 75 12.90 6.32 9.81
N ALA A 76 12.52 5.05 9.77
CA ALA A 76 13.18 4.00 10.53
C ALA A 76 14.64 3.79 10.08
N ILE A 77 14.90 3.81 8.77
CA ILE A 77 16.25 3.67 8.20
C ILE A 77 17.13 4.86 8.59
N PHE A 78 16.70 6.08 8.30
CA PHE A 78 17.54 7.29 8.47
C PHE A 78 17.59 7.79 9.91
N LYS A 79 16.44 7.94 10.60
CA LYS A 79 16.39 8.52 11.96
C LYS A 79 16.69 7.50 13.05
N LYS A 80 16.26 6.25 12.90
CA LYS A 80 16.48 5.21 13.92
C LYS A 80 17.67 4.29 13.63
N LYS A 81 18.38 4.52 12.51
CA LYS A 81 19.52 3.71 12.05
C LYS A 81 19.20 2.21 12.06
N GLU A 82 17.97 1.87 11.68
CA GLU A 82 17.52 0.49 11.66
C GLU A 82 18.01 -0.18 10.37
N HIS A 83 19.09 -0.97 10.49
CA HIS A 83 19.65 -1.74 9.38
C HIS A 83 18.98 -3.12 9.24
N SER A 84 17.64 -3.15 9.34
CA SER A 84 16.90 -4.40 9.19
C SER A 84 16.51 -4.65 7.74
N ILE A 85 16.77 -5.86 7.23
CA ILE A 85 16.45 -6.26 5.85
C ILE A 85 14.96 -6.08 5.56
N LEU A 86 14.09 -6.44 6.52
CA LEU A 86 12.64 -6.33 6.34
C LEU A 86 12.18 -4.88 6.13
N VAL A 87 12.80 -3.92 6.83
CA VAL A 87 12.46 -2.50 6.70
C VAL A 87 12.95 -1.95 5.36
N TYR A 88 14.12 -2.41 4.88
CA TYR A 88 14.58 -2.06 3.53
C TYR A 88 13.64 -2.59 2.45
N ILE A 89 13.23 -3.86 2.56
CA ILE A 89 12.28 -4.47 1.61
C ILE A 89 10.93 -3.74 1.65
N SER A 90 10.38 -3.48 2.85
CA SER A 90 9.10 -2.77 2.99
C SER A 90 9.18 -1.36 2.39
N THR A 91 10.28 -0.66 2.63
CA THR A 91 10.52 0.68 2.03
C THR A 91 10.66 0.60 0.52
N ALA A 92 11.38 -0.39 -0.02
CA ALA A 92 11.52 -0.56 -1.46
C ALA A 92 10.18 -0.85 -2.16
N ILE A 93 9.33 -1.70 -1.55
CA ILE A 93 7.97 -1.97 -2.06
C ILE A 93 7.11 -0.71 -2.02
N GLY A 94 7.16 0.05 -0.92
CA GLY A 94 6.46 1.34 -0.82
C GLY A 94 6.96 2.36 -1.86
N ALA A 95 8.24 2.36 -2.19
CA ALA A 95 8.81 3.19 -3.25
C ALA A 95 8.30 2.80 -4.64
N LEU A 96 8.24 1.50 -4.93
CA LEU A 96 7.67 0.96 -6.17
C LEU A 96 6.21 1.34 -6.33
N LEU A 97 5.43 1.33 -5.24
CA LEU A 97 4.05 1.82 -5.26
C LEU A 97 3.99 3.30 -5.63
N ILE A 98 4.84 4.15 -5.05
CA ILE A 98 4.85 5.57 -5.39
C ILE A 98 5.23 5.78 -6.86
N LEU A 99 6.22 5.04 -7.37
CA LEU A 99 6.58 5.09 -8.78
C LEU A 99 5.41 4.69 -9.68
N PHE A 100 4.66 3.65 -9.30
CA PHE A 100 3.45 3.23 -10.01
C PHE A 100 2.38 4.34 -10.02
N LEU A 101 2.09 4.96 -8.88
CA LEU A 101 1.11 6.07 -8.80
C LEU A 101 1.54 7.27 -9.65
N VAL A 102 2.83 7.61 -9.65
CA VAL A 102 3.36 8.70 -10.48
C VAL A 102 3.25 8.35 -11.96
N GLY A 103 3.54 7.09 -12.32
CA GLY A 103 3.37 6.60 -13.69
C GLY A 103 1.93 6.74 -14.18
N GLU A 104 0.96 6.32 -13.36
CA GLU A 104 -0.46 6.44 -13.66
C GLU A 104 -0.91 7.91 -13.80
N LEU A 105 -0.33 8.81 -12.99
CA LEU A 105 -0.65 10.24 -13.06
C LEU A 105 -0.10 10.91 -14.32
N LEU A 106 1.11 10.53 -14.75
CA LEU A 106 1.78 11.12 -15.92
C LEU A 106 1.26 10.54 -17.23
N PHE A 107 0.91 9.26 -17.23
CA PHE A 107 0.36 8.54 -18.37
C PHE A 107 -0.90 7.82 -17.88
N PRO A 108 -2.07 8.50 -17.87
CA PRO A 108 -3.32 7.82 -17.58
C PRO A 108 -3.67 6.92 -18.77
N HIS A 109 -3.67 5.61 -18.55
CA HIS A 109 -4.01 4.62 -19.57
C HIS A 109 -5.49 4.22 -19.48
#